data_AF-A0A2E0A4N9-F1
#
_entry.id   AF-A0A2E0A4N9-F1
#
_cell.length_a   1.000
_cell.length_b   1.000
_cell.length_c   1.000
_cell.angle_alpha   90.00
_cell.angle_beta   90.00
_cell.angle_gamma   90.00
#
_symmetry.space_group_name_H-M   'P 1'
#
loop_
_entity.id
_entity.type
_entity.pdbx_description
1 polymer ?
#
loop_
_entity_poly.entity_id
_entity_poly.type
_entity_poly.pdbx_seq_one_letter_code
_entity_poly.pdbx_strand_id
1 'polypeptide(L)' 'MFAGISMWQLLIVLAIVIMIFGTKKLRNMGGDLGSAVKGFKDAMNKEPEDSKKPEALTDQKLQDADFEETKKKDQDKV' A
#
# COMPACT_ATOMS: atom_id res chain seq x y z
N MET A 1 3.00 -12.27 -32.97
CA MET A 1 2.27 -10.98 -33.06
C MET A 1 2.21 -10.20 -31.72
N PHE A 2 2.73 -10.72 -30.60
CA PHE A 2 2.74 -10.00 -29.30
C PHE A 2 4.14 -9.73 -28.73
N ALA A 3 5.22 -10.04 -29.46
CA ALA A 3 6.60 -9.82 -29.01
C ALA A 3 7.08 -8.35 -29.12
N GLY A 4 6.15 -7.40 -29.02
CA GLY A 4 6.39 -5.96 -29.14
C GLY A 4 5.60 -5.15 -28.12
N ILE A 5 5.21 -5.76 -27.00
CA ILE A 5 4.69 -5.01 -25.86
C ILE A 5 5.88 -4.22 -25.30
N SER A 6 6.06 -3.02 -25.83
CA SER A 6 7.06 -2.09 -25.34
C SER A 6 6.61 -1.52 -23.99
N MET A 7 7.60 -1.14 -23.18
CA MET A 7 7.39 -0.68 -21.80
C MET A 7 6.40 0.49 -21.74
N TRP A 8 6.36 1.31 -22.79
CA TRP A 8 5.45 2.45 -22.92
C TRP A 8 3.98 2.06 -22.99
N GLN A 9 3.66 0.96 -23.67
CA GLN A 9 2.31 0.43 -23.78
C GLN A 9 1.84 -0.13 -22.44
N LEU A 10 2.72 -0.80 -21.69
CA LEU A 10 2.40 -1.28 -20.34
C LEU A 10 2.06 -0.14 -19.38
N LEU A 11 2.78 0.99 -19.44
CA LEU A 11 2.47 2.16 -18.61
C LEU A 11 1.09 2.76 -18.94
N ILE A 12 0.75 2.86 -20.22
CA ILE A 12 -0.57 3.36 -20.66
C ILE A 12 -1.68 2.43 -20.18
N VAL A 13 -1.51 1.11 -20.34
CA VAL A 13 -2.48 0.11 -19.86
C VAL A 13 -2.62 0.17 -18.33
N LEU A 14 -1.49 0.27 -17.61
CA LEU A 14 -1.49 0.39 -16.15
C LEU A 14 -2.24 1.64 -15.68
N ALA A 15 -2.05 2.78 -16.36
CA ALA A 15 -2.76 4.01 -16.03
C ALA A 15 -4.28 3.84 -16.18
N ILE A 16 -4.75 3.17 -17.23
CA ILE A 16 -6.18 2.90 -17.44
C ILE A 16 -6.72 1.98 -16.34
N VAL A 17 -5.99 0.91 -15.98
CA VAL A 17 -6.38 0.00 -14.89
C VAL A 17 -6.49 0.77 -13.57
N ILE A 18 -5.52 1.62 -13.24
CA ILE A 18 -5.57 2.45 -12.04
C ILE A 18 -6.76 3.41 -12.06
N MET A 19 -7.11 3.99 -13.22
CA MET A 19 -8.24 4.91 -13.33
C MET A 19 -9.59 4.19 -13.14
N ILE A 20 -9.74 2.96 -13.62
CA ILE A 20 -10.97 2.16 -13.45
C ILE A 20 -11.12 1.66 -12.01
N PHE A 21 -10.06 1.08 -11.45
CA PHE A 21 -10.12 0.47 -10.12
C PHE A 21 -9.90 1.49 -8.99
N GLY A 22 -9.27 2.63 -9.29
CA GLY A 22 -8.81 3.61 -8.32
C GLY A 22 -7.56 3.15 -7.55
N THR A 23 -6.72 4.10 -7.15
CA THR A 23 -5.49 3.82 -6.36
C THR A 23 -5.80 3.23 -4.98
N LYS A 24 -6.97 3.53 -4.40
CA LYS A 24 -7.36 3.06 -3.06
C LYS A 24 -7.62 1.54 -3.02
N LYS A 25 -8.32 0.99 -4.02
CA LYS A 25 -8.54 -0.46 -4.14
C LYS A 25 -7.24 -1.19 -4.45
N LEU A 26 -6.45 -0.63 -5.38
CA LEU A 26 -5.18 -1.22 -5.79
C LEU A 26 -4.14 -1.21 -4.66
N ARG A 27 -4.11 -0.18 -3.80
CA ARG A 27 -3.26 -0.14 -2.60
C ARG A 27 -3.71 -1.14 -1.54
N ASN A 28 -5.03 -1.24 -1.30
CA ASN A 28 -5.56 -2.16 -0.30
C ASN A 28 -5.25 -3.62 -0.65
N MET A 29 -5.50 -4.02 -1.90
CA MET A 29 -5.22 -5.39 -2.36
C MET A 29 -3.73 -5.60 -2.69
N GLY A 30 -3.04 -4.56 -3.16
CA GLY A 30 -1.62 -4.60 -3.51
C GLY A 30 -0.69 -4.69 -2.30
N GLY A 31 -1.08 -4.18 -1.14
CA GLY A 31 -0.33 -4.35 0.11
C GLY A 31 -0.23 -5.83 0.52
N ASP A 32 -1.36 -6.53 0.49
CA ASP A 32 -1.44 -7.95 0.87
C ASP A 32 -0.69 -8.84 -0.14
N LEU A 33 -0.97 -8.63 -1.43
CA LEU A 33 -0.30 -9.37 -2.51
C LEU A 33 1.21 -9.04 -2.57
N GLY A 34 1.58 -7.78 -2.37
CA GLY A 34 2.97 -7.34 -2.37
C GLY A 34 3.76 -7.92 -1.20
N SER A 35 3.15 -8.04 -0.03
CA SER A 35 3.78 -8.64 1.15
C SER A 35 4.02 -10.14 0.95
N ALA A 36 3.07 -10.85 0.33
CA ALA A 36 3.22 -12.27 0.00
C ALA A 36 4.33 -12.51 -1.04
N VAL A 37 4.39 -11.68 -2.09
CA VAL A 37 5.44 -11.76 -3.12
C VAL A 37 6.81 -11.37 -2.55
N LYS A 38 6.88 -10.42 -1.60
CA LYS A 38 8.12 -10.05 -0.91
C LYS A 38 8.71 -11.24 -0.15
N GLY A 39 7.90 -11.94 0.65
CA GLY A 39 8.34 -13.15 1.36
C GLY A 39 8.79 -14.27 0.41
N PHE A 40 8.12 -14.44 -0.73
CA PHE A 40 8.52 -15.39 -1.77
C PHE A 40 9.87 -15.03 -2.40
N LYS A 41 10.08 -13.75 -2.75
CA LYS A 41 11.36 -13.25 -3.26
C LYS A 41 12.46 -13.43 -2.22
N ASP A 42 12.21 -13.09 -0.96
CA ASP A 42 13.20 -13.18 0.11
C ASP A 42 13.60 -14.64 0.38
N ALA A 43 12.65 -15.58 0.29
CA ALA A 43 12.93 -17.02 0.40
C ALA A 43 13.70 -17.56 -0.82
N MET A 44 13.38 -17.09 -2.02
CA MET A 44 14.04 -17.51 -3.27
C MET A 44 15.47 -16.94 -3.39
N ASN A 45 15.76 -15.81 -2.77
CA ASN A 45 17.09 -15.17 -2.79
C ASN A 45 17.97 -15.54 -1.58
N LYS A 46 17.48 -16.36 -0.64
CA LYS A 46 18.29 -16.87 0.47
C LYS A 46 18.99 -18.17 0.08
N GLU A 47 20.23 -18.05 -0.39
CA GLU A 47 21.24 -19.10 -0.23
C GLU A 47 21.66 -19.24 1.25
N PRO A 48 22.29 -20.36 1.67
CA PRO A 48 22.09 -20.95 2.99
C PRO A 48 22.93 -20.35 4.14
N GLU A 49 23.30 -19.08 4.12
CA GLU A 49 23.96 -18.42 5.26
C GLU A 49 23.29 -17.07 5.58
N ASP A 50 23.05 -16.84 6.87
CA ASP A 50 22.48 -15.63 7.47
C ASP A 50 20.97 -15.36 7.30
N SER A 51 20.19 -16.12 8.07
CA SER A 51 18.86 -15.70 8.50
C SER A 51 18.94 -14.66 9.63
N LYS A 52 19.13 -13.38 9.30
CA LYS A 52 18.94 -12.26 10.24
C LYS A 52 17.94 -11.22 9.72
N LYS A 53 16.72 -11.28 10.30
CA LYS A 53 15.78 -10.18 10.68
C LYS A 53 15.26 -9.22 9.57
N PRO A 54 14.30 -8.30 9.84
CA PRO A 54 13.32 -8.18 10.95
C PRO A 54 11.86 -7.83 10.51
N GLU A 55 10.94 -8.04 11.47
CA GLU A 55 9.80 -7.17 11.86
C GLU A 55 8.84 -6.60 10.79
N ALA A 56 7.60 -7.09 10.87
CA ALA A 56 6.42 -6.41 10.34
C ALA A 56 6.27 -5.03 11.01
N LEU A 57 6.62 -3.96 10.28
CA LEU A 57 6.21 -2.60 10.59
C LEU A 57 4.70 -2.47 10.36
N THR A 58 3.91 -2.82 11.37
CA THR A 58 2.53 -2.32 11.50
C THR A 58 2.56 -1.15 12.48
N ASP A 59 3.26 -0.09 12.08
CA ASP A 59 3.20 1.21 12.74
C ASP A 59 3.05 2.27 11.66
N GLN A 60 1.81 2.52 11.26
CA GLN A 60 1.33 3.84 10.85
C GLN A 60 -0.08 3.99 11.41
N LYS A 61 -0.10 4.31 12.71
CA LYS A 61 -0.89 5.40 13.28
C LYS A 61 -1.46 6.28 12.16
N LEU A 62 -2.76 6.14 11.90
CA LEU A 62 -3.54 7.13 11.18
C LEU A 62 -3.48 8.41 12.01
N GLN A 63 -2.50 9.26 11.72
CA GLN A 63 -2.46 10.64 12.17
C GLN A 63 -3.60 11.38 11.47
N ASP A 64 -4.58 11.77 12.29
CA ASP A 64 -5.06 13.14 12.39
C ASP A 64 -5.65 13.71 11.09
N ALA A 65 -6.89 13.31 10.81
CA ALA A 65 -7.83 14.23 10.16
C ALA A 65 -8.26 15.25 11.22
N ASP A 66 -7.42 16.27 11.40
CA ASP A 66 -7.70 17.44 12.20
C ASP A 66 -8.95 18.13 11.64
N PHE A 67 -10.08 18.03 12.35
CA PHE A 67 -11.31 18.74 12.06
C PHE A 67 -11.42 19.88 13.07
N GLU A 68 -10.66 20.96 12.84
CA GLU A 68 -11.02 22.25 13.39
C GLU A 68 -12.29 22.73 12.67
N GLU A 69 -13.46 22.59 13.31
CA GLU A 69 -14.42 23.69 13.37
C GLU A 69 -15.57 23.47 14.38
N THR A 70 -15.72 24.47 15.26
CA THR A 70 -16.98 25.06 15.77
C THR A 70 -17.43 24.77 17.22
N LYS A 71 -17.15 25.76 18.08
CA LYS A 71 -17.95 26.28 19.23
C LYS A 71 -19.29 25.58 19.55
N LYS A 72 -19.47 25.19 20.83
CA LYS A 72 -20.40 25.87 21.78
C LYS A 72 -20.39 25.20 23.17
N LYS A 73 -19.91 25.97 24.16
CA LYS A 73 -20.46 26.22 25.51
C LYS A 73 -21.57 25.25 25.97
N ASP A 74 -21.26 24.42 26.97
CA ASP A 74 -22.17 24.19 28.10
C ASP A 74 -21.30 23.81 29.32
N GLN A 75 -21.19 24.76 30.26
CA GLN A 75 -20.54 24.53 31.53
C GLN A 75 -21.63 24.08 32.50
N ASP A 76 -21.38 22.89 33.02
CA ASP A 76 -22.09 22.13 34.03
C ASP A 76 -23.01 22.93 34.96
N LYS A 77 -24.28 22.51 34.92
CA LYS A 77 -25.28 22.72 35.95
C LYS A 77 -25.33 21.43 36.77
N VAL A 78 -24.73 21.40 37.96
CA VAL A 78 -25.31 21.02 39.27
C VAL A 78 -24.26 21.05 40.37
#